data_AF-A0A938SG08-F1
#
_entry.id   AF-A0A938SG08-F1
#
_cell.length_a   1.000
_cell.length_b   1.000
_cell.length_c   1.000
_cell.angle_alpha   90.00
_cell.angle_beta   90.00
_cell.angle_gamma   90.00
#
_symmetry.space_group_name_H-M   'P 1'
#
loop_
_entity.id
_entity.type
_entity.pdbx_description
1 polymer ?
#
loop_
_entity_poly.entity_id
_entity_poly.type
_entity_poly.pdbx_seq_one_letter_code
_entity_poly.pdbx_strand_id
1 'polypeptide(L)'
;MPSDNRFRETLALLFSLLLSTTVLPAADKDSDGDGLSDELEQELALLPAVKQELRPVCASKDEKYTDEQAKVNAPDILSLEACHVGGPRLLFKVTFARPPVFANAAFIIYADFDNNPATGRQDEPSHRGVDVMVALVNDQMSLSFHNPAFRAENTAIVGAKRVGNAAYITLDTVLPDKADKIPLGLHLLSQRQGGRGDSTPHVVAELPRSAQQEVPKVTRKGTPDLRPLSDYRFHNGLAKLEKLEDKGLTHKQVAPAQPIQFGRPKPAPIFA
;
A
#
# COMPACT_ATOMS: atom_id res chain seq x y z
N MET A 1 -42.02 -70.04 -37.93
CA MET A 1 -42.73 -68.76 -37.72
C MET A 1 -42.98 -68.59 -36.22
N PRO A 2 -42.92 -67.36 -35.70
CA PRO A 2 -41.99 -66.99 -34.63
C PRO A 2 -42.67 -66.53 -33.33
N SER A 3 -41.88 -66.34 -32.27
CA SER A 3 -41.88 -65.20 -31.32
C SER A 3 -41.25 -65.64 -29.98
N ASP A 4 -40.71 -64.79 -29.11
CA ASP A 4 -39.71 -63.72 -29.20
C ASP A 4 -39.36 -63.36 -27.74
N ASN A 5 -38.24 -62.66 -27.50
CA ASN A 5 -37.88 -61.86 -26.31
C ASN A 5 -37.56 -62.60 -24.98
N ARG A 6 -36.31 -62.63 -24.46
CA ARG A 6 -35.38 -61.58 -23.97
C ARG A 6 -35.86 -60.75 -22.77
N PHE A 7 -34.89 -60.43 -21.88
CA PHE A 7 -34.88 -59.51 -20.72
C PHE A 7 -35.45 -60.14 -19.40
N ARG A 8 -34.90 -59.97 -18.17
CA ARG A 8 -33.95 -59.00 -17.59
C ARG A 8 -33.56 -59.34 -16.12
N GLU A 9 -32.38 -58.84 -15.70
CA GLU A 9 -32.04 -58.26 -14.37
C GLU A 9 -31.90 -59.20 -13.14
N THR A 10 -31.02 -58.99 -12.15
CA THR A 10 -30.25 -57.82 -11.69
C THR A 10 -29.07 -58.31 -10.82
N LEU A 11 -27.83 -57.85 -11.04
CA LEU A 11 -26.72 -58.01 -10.08
C LEU A 11 -26.20 -56.61 -9.73
N ALA A 12 -26.44 -56.20 -8.48
CA ALA A 12 -26.14 -54.86 -7.98
C ALA A 12 -24.63 -54.68 -7.71
N LEU A 13 -24.03 -53.70 -8.37
CA LEU A 13 -22.69 -53.20 -8.07
C LEU A 13 -22.80 -52.10 -6.99
N LEU A 14 -22.23 -52.33 -5.81
CA LEU A 14 -22.03 -51.30 -4.79
C LEU A 14 -20.90 -50.34 -5.22
N PHE A 15 -21.27 -49.13 -5.64
CA PHE A 15 -20.32 -48.03 -5.82
C PHE A 15 -20.28 -47.23 -4.50
N SER A 16 -19.20 -47.36 -3.74
CA SER A 16 -18.94 -46.51 -2.58
C SER A 16 -18.33 -45.20 -3.06
N LEU A 17 -19.15 -44.14 -3.06
CA LEU A 17 -18.75 -42.79 -3.45
C LEU A 17 -18.11 -42.10 -2.25
N LEU A 18 -16.77 -42.06 -2.19
CA LEU A 18 -16.06 -41.14 -1.30
C LEU A 18 -16.35 -39.70 -1.77
N LEU A 19 -17.20 -38.98 -1.03
CA LEU A 19 -17.33 -37.54 -1.14
C LEU A 19 -16.05 -36.89 -0.58
N SER A 20 -15.07 -36.63 -1.44
CA SER A 20 -14.01 -35.67 -1.16
C SER A 20 -14.61 -34.27 -1.13
N THR A 21 -14.90 -33.76 0.06
CA THR A 21 -15.24 -32.36 0.29
C THR A 21 -14.00 -31.51 0.05
N THR A 22 -13.81 -31.08 -1.19
CA THR A 22 -12.86 -30.01 -1.51
C THR A 22 -13.37 -28.74 -0.86
N VAL A 23 -12.81 -28.36 0.29
CA VAL A 23 -12.96 -27.02 0.86
C VAL A 23 -12.27 -26.08 -0.12
N LEU A 24 -13.05 -25.49 -1.01
CA LEU A 24 -12.60 -24.34 -1.78
C LEU A 24 -12.33 -23.21 -0.77
N PRO A 25 -11.15 -22.58 -0.76
CA PRO A 25 -10.96 -21.33 -0.02
C PRO A 25 -12.11 -20.39 -0.38
N ALA A 26 -12.79 -19.87 0.64
CA ALA A 26 -13.81 -18.85 0.43
C ALA A 26 -13.14 -17.69 -0.32
N ALA A 27 -13.65 -17.38 -1.51
CA ALA A 27 -13.25 -16.16 -2.17
C ALA A 27 -13.61 -15.00 -1.24
N ASP A 28 -12.67 -14.09 -1.00
CA ASP A 28 -12.94 -12.90 -0.22
C ASP A 28 -14.11 -12.16 -0.89
N LYS A 29 -15.14 -11.85 -0.10
CA LYS A 29 -16.36 -11.22 -0.59
C LYS A 29 -16.03 -9.80 -1.05
N ASP A 30 -16.51 -9.42 -2.23
CA ASP A 30 -16.47 -8.06 -2.79
C ASP A 30 -17.94 -7.68 -3.03
N SER A 31 -18.50 -6.85 -2.14
CA SER A 31 -19.93 -6.59 -2.09
C SER A 31 -20.42 -5.61 -3.15
N ASP A 32 -19.56 -4.75 -3.67
CA ASP A 32 -19.92 -3.69 -4.62
C ASP A 32 -19.30 -3.88 -6.03
N GLY A 33 -18.44 -4.88 -6.18
CA GLY A 33 -17.84 -5.30 -7.45
C GLY A 33 -16.79 -4.32 -7.96
N ASP A 34 -16.10 -3.63 -7.07
CA ASP A 34 -15.05 -2.68 -7.43
C ASP A 34 -13.65 -3.31 -7.54
N GLY A 35 -13.53 -4.60 -7.18
CA GLY A 35 -12.29 -5.36 -7.22
C GLY A 35 -11.46 -5.29 -5.95
N LEU A 36 -11.96 -4.65 -4.88
CA LEU A 36 -11.44 -4.72 -3.52
C LEU A 36 -12.30 -5.70 -2.72
N SER A 37 -11.68 -6.51 -1.85
CA SER A 37 -12.46 -7.33 -0.93
C SER A 37 -13.00 -6.50 0.23
N ASP A 38 -14.17 -6.88 0.75
CA ASP A 38 -14.80 -6.30 1.94
C ASP A 38 -13.81 -6.21 3.11
N GLU A 39 -12.89 -7.18 3.24
CA GLU A 39 -11.84 -7.19 4.26
C GLU A 39 -10.78 -6.11 4.00
N LEU A 40 -10.28 -6.01 2.76
CA LEU A 40 -9.33 -4.97 2.37
C LEU A 40 -9.93 -3.58 2.55
N GLU A 41 -11.19 -3.40 2.18
CA GLU A 41 -11.91 -2.16 2.36
C GLU A 41 -12.01 -1.77 3.83
N GLN A 42 -12.34 -2.72 4.72
CA GLN A 42 -12.34 -2.47 6.16
C GLN A 42 -10.96 -2.07 6.69
N GLU A 43 -9.89 -2.73 6.24
CA GLU A 43 -8.51 -2.37 6.61
C GLU A 43 -8.11 -0.98 6.13
N LEU A 44 -8.62 -0.57 4.96
CA LEU A 44 -8.43 0.75 4.36
C LEU A 44 -9.42 1.80 4.88
N ALA A 45 -10.28 1.44 5.84
CA ALA A 45 -11.34 2.29 6.38
C ALA A 45 -12.30 2.83 5.29
N LEU A 46 -12.68 1.97 4.35
CA LEU A 46 -13.66 2.21 3.29
C LEU A 46 -15.02 1.59 3.67
N LEU A 47 -16.05 1.87 2.88
CA LEU A 47 -17.39 1.30 3.05
C LEU A 47 -17.57 0.16 2.04
N PRO A 48 -17.69 -1.11 2.49
CA PRO A 48 -17.73 -2.25 1.57
C PRO A 48 -18.88 -2.30 0.56
N ALA A 49 -19.91 -1.48 0.77
CA ALA A 49 -21.08 -1.44 -0.10
C ALA A 49 -21.04 -0.25 -1.07
N VAL A 50 -19.91 0.48 -1.15
CA VAL A 50 -19.80 1.73 -1.91
C VAL A 50 -18.60 1.65 -2.82
N LYS A 51 -18.89 1.48 -4.12
CA LYS A 51 -17.89 1.32 -5.17
C LYS A 51 -16.86 2.44 -5.19
N GLN A 52 -15.57 2.10 -5.17
CA GLN A 52 -14.49 3.06 -5.33
C GLN A 52 -14.14 3.30 -6.81
N GLU A 53 -14.44 4.50 -7.31
CA GLU A 53 -14.11 4.90 -8.69
C GLU A 53 -12.68 5.45 -8.81
N LEU A 54 -11.70 4.56 -8.80
CA LEU A 54 -10.29 4.94 -9.04
C LEU A 54 -10.10 5.57 -10.43
N ARG A 55 -9.50 6.77 -10.43
CA ARG A 55 -9.17 7.51 -11.65
C ARG A 55 -7.64 7.52 -11.85
N PRO A 56 -7.15 7.27 -13.07
CA PRO A 56 -5.74 7.43 -13.38
C PRO A 56 -5.28 8.87 -13.12
N VAL A 57 -4.17 9.01 -12.42
CA VAL A 57 -3.52 10.31 -12.13
C VAL A 57 -2.25 10.45 -12.96
N CYS A 58 -1.32 9.51 -12.80
CA CYS A 58 -0.07 9.50 -13.55
C CYS A 58 0.43 8.07 -13.77
N ALA A 59 1.37 7.94 -14.70
CA ALA A 59 2.05 6.70 -15.00
C ALA A 59 3.56 6.95 -15.16
N SER A 60 4.36 5.93 -14.89
CA SER A 60 5.78 5.89 -15.26
C SER A 60 6.02 4.74 -16.24
N LYS A 61 7.20 4.74 -16.84
CA LYS A 61 7.61 3.66 -17.74
C LYS A 61 8.01 2.44 -16.92
N ASP A 62 7.60 1.26 -17.37
CA ASP A 62 8.13 0.00 -16.86
C ASP A 62 9.62 -0.11 -17.22
N GLU A 63 10.50 -0.10 -16.22
CA GLU A 63 11.94 -0.23 -16.42
C GLU A 63 12.36 -1.68 -16.71
N LYS A 64 11.44 -2.65 -16.58
CA LYS A 64 11.62 -4.07 -16.88
C LYS A 64 12.82 -4.66 -16.16
N TYR A 65 13.01 -4.26 -14.90
CA TYR A 65 14.11 -4.78 -14.10
C TYR A 65 14.05 -6.30 -14.02
N THR A 66 15.22 -6.93 -14.16
CA THR A 66 15.41 -8.33 -13.77
C THR A 66 15.31 -8.47 -12.24
N ASP A 67 15.19 -9.70 -11.74
CA ASP A 67 15.11 -9.94 -10.30
C ASP A 67 16.34 -9.43 -9.54
N GLU A 68 17.53 -9.48 -10.14
CA GLU A 68 18.75 -8.95 -9.53
C GLU A 68 18.78 -7.42 -9.52
N GLN A 69 18.29 -6.78 -10.59
CA GLN A 69 18.17 -5.33 -10.65
C GLN A 69 17.14 -4.82 -9.64
N ALA A 70 16.04 -5.54 -9.45
CA ALA A 70 14.99 -5.18 -8.47
C ALA A 70 15.48 -5.24 -7.01
N LYS A 71 16.54 -6.00 -6.71
CA LYS A 71 17.15 -6.03 -5.36
C LYS A 71 17.95 -4.76 -5.05
N VAL A 72 18.51 -4.12 -6.07
CA VAL A 72 19.41 -2.95 -5.90
C VAL A 72 18.74 -1.63 -6.23
N ASN A 73 17.75 -1.62 -7.13
CA ASN A 73 17.02 -0.42 -7.52
C ASN A 73 15.80 -0.16 -6.64
N ALA A 74 15.27 1.06 -6.72
CA ALA A 74 14.02 1.40 -6.06
C ALA A 74 12.84 0.61 -6.68
N PRO A 75 11.75 0.40 -5.93
CA PRO A 75 10.51 -0.13 -6.49
C PRO A 75 10.08 0.67 -7.73
N ASP A 76 9.85 -0.06 -8.83
CA ASP A 76 9.54 0.47 -10.16
C ASP A 76 8.04 0.82 -10.25
N ILE A 77 7.72 2.10 -10.33
CA ILE A 77 6.35 2.62 -10.31
C ILE A 77 5.76 2.42 -11.71
N LEU A 78 4.52 1.95 -11.80
CA LEU A 78 3.79 1.89 -13.07
C LEU A 78 2.69 2.94 -13.14
N SER A 79 1.89 3.07 -12.07
CA SER A 79 0.77 4.00 -12.06
C SER A 79 0.40 4.50 -10.67
N LEU A 80 -0.20 5.68 -10.65
CA LEU A 80 -0.99 6.20 -9.55
C LEU A 80 -2.44 6.33 -10.03
N GLU A 81 -3.34 5.75 -9.27
CA GLU A 81 -4.78 5.97 -9.37
C GLU A 81 -5.28 6.55 -8.05
N ALA A 82 -6.30 7.40 -8.10
CA ALA A 82 -6.88 8.00 -6.92
C ALA A 82 -8.40 8.13 -7.03
N CYS A 83 -9.10 8.10 -5.89
CA CYS A 83 -10.51 8.47 -5.82
C CYS A 83 -10.81 9.28 -4.54
N HIS A 84 -11.85 10.10 -4.62
CA HIS A 84 -12.47 10.66 -3.42
C HIS A 84 -13.51 9.67 -2.91
N VAL A 85 -13.30 9.17 -1.69
CA VAL A 85 -14.17 8.15 -1.07
C VAL A 85 -15.42 8.81 -0.51
N GLY A 86 -15.26 9.98 0.11
CA GLY A 86 -16.31 10.73 0.79
C GLY A 86 -15.75 11.57 1.93
N GLY A 87 -16.49 12.60 2.35
CA GLY A 87 -16.04 13.50 3.42
C GLY A 87 -14.64 14.11 3.16
N PRO A 88 -13.65 13.92 4.05
CA PRO A 88 -12.26 14.35 3.85
C PRO A 88 -11.36 13.28 3.22
N ARG A 89 -11.90 12.12 2.83
CA ARG A 89 -11.14 10.89 2.58
C ARG A 89 -10.80 10.69 1.11
N LEU A 90 -9.51 10.48 0.85
CA LEU A 90 -8.96 10.07 -0.42
C LEU A 90 -8.41 8.64 -0.32
N LEU A 91 -8.50 7.90 -1.41
CA LEU A 91 -7.81 6.63 -1.60
C LEU A 91 -6.81 6.78 -2.74
N PHE A 92 -5.57 6.36 -2.49
CA PHE A 92 -4.52 6.24 -3.48
C PHE A 92 -4.19 4.77 -3.70
N LYS A 93 -4.06 4.37 -4.96
CA LYS A 93 -3.54 3.07 -5.38
C LYS A 93 -2.31 3.30 -6.24
N VAL A 94 -1.18 2.81 -5.76
CA VAL A 94 0.09 2.84 -6.50
C VAL A 94 0.40 1.45 -6.97
N THR A 95 0.51 1.25 -8.28
CA THR A 95 0.89 -0.03 -8.87
C THR A 95 2.36 -0.01 -9.22
N PHE A 96 3.07 -1.08 -8.86
CA PHE A 96 4.48 -1.29 -9.18
C PHE A 96 4.64 -2.44 -10.18
N ALA A 97 5.78 -2.50 -10.88
CA ALA A 97 6.06 -3.57 -11.85
C ALA A 97 6.12 -4.97 -11.21
N ARG A 98 6.32 -5.03 -9.90
CA ARG A 98 6.47 -6.23 -9.08
C ARG A 98 6.11 -5.92 -7.63
N PRO A 99 5.84 -6.93 -6.78
CA PRO A 99 5.63 -6.72 -5.34
C PRO A 99 6.73 -5.83 -4.73
N PRO A 100 6.39 -4.64 -4.21
CA PRO A 100 7.39 -3.66 -3.83
C PRO A 100 8.04 -4.02 -2.48
N VAL A 101 9.38 -3.92 -2.43
CA VAL A 101 10.17 -4.09 -1.21
C VAL A 101 10.69 -2.73 -0.77
N PHE A 102 10.25 -2.25 0.38
CA PHE A 102 10.65 -0.93 0.91
C PHE A 102 11.80 -0.98 1.92
N ALA A 103 12.36 -2.16 2.19
CA ALA A 103 13.57 -2.28 2.99
C ALA A 103 14.74 -1.53 2.31
N ASN A 104 15.34 -0.58 3.05
CA ASN A 104 16.36 0.37 2.60
C ASN A 104 15.93 1.23 1.40
N ALA A 105 14.62 1.42 1.23
CA ALA A 105 14.04 2.29 0.21
C ALA A 105 13.04 3.27 0.83
N ALA A 106 12.83 4.37 0.13
CA ALA A 106 11.84 5.38 0.41
C ALA A 106 10.90 5.49 -0.79
N PHE A 107 9.60 5.47 -0.53
CA PHE A 107 8.57 5.82 -1.49
C PHE A 107 7.79 7.00 -0.94
N ILE A 108 7.54 8.02 -1.76
CA ILE A 108 6.91 9.27 -1.33
C ILE A 108 5.84 9.67 -2.34
N ILE A 109 4.63 9.94 -1.85
CA ILE A 109 3.61 10.68 -2.57
C ILE A 109 3.75 12.15 -2.15
N TYR A 110 4.06 13.01 -3.10
CA TYR A 110 4.06 14.46 -2.93
C TYR A 110 2.68 14.99 -3.33
N ALA A 111 1.95 15.54 -2.38
CA ALA A 111 0.61 16.06 -2.58
C ALA A 111 0.55 17.58 -2.39
N ASP A 112 0.09 18.26 -3.43
CA ASP A 112 -0.28 19.67 -3.47
C ASP A 112 -1.83 19.72 -3.52
N PHE A 113 -2.43 19.95 -2.36
CA PHE A 113 -3.87 19.89 -2.15
C PHE A 113 -4.56 21.23 -2.46
N ASP A 114 -3.85 22.34 -2.34
CA ASP A 114 -4.37 23.68 -2.68
C ASP A 114 -4.01 24.14 -4.11
N ASN A 115 -3.13 23.39 -4.81
CA ASN A 115 -2.61 23.66 -6.15
C ASN A 115 -1.99 25.06 -6.28
N ASN A 116 -1.34 25.54 -5.22
CA ASN A 116 -0.75 26.87 -5.17
C ASN A 116 0.78 26.80 -5.02
N PRO A 117 1.56 27.14 -6.06
CA PRO A 117 3.03 27.07 -5.98
C PRO A 117 3.64 28.08 -5.00
N ALA A 118 2.87 29.03 -4.47
CA ALA A 118 3.34 29.99 -3.46
C ALA A 118 3.20 29.48 -2.02
N THR A 119 2.49 28.37 -1.80
CA THR A 119 2.37 27.68 -0.51
C THR A 119 3.19 26.38 -0.53
N GLY A 120 3.18 25.61 0.55
CA GLY A 120 3.90 24.33 0.61
C GLY A 120 5.43 24.47 0.54
N ARG A 121 6.08 23.43 0.01
CA ARG A 121 7.54 23.38 -0.18
C ARG A 121 8.03 24.46 -1.13
N GLN A 122 9.18 25.04 -0.81
CA GLN A 122 9.81 26.12 -1.59
C GLN A 122 11.30 25.88 -1.84
N ASP A 123 11.85 24.77 -1.33
CA ASP A 123 13.27 24.47 -1.29
C ASP A 123 13.83 23.96 -2.64
N GLU A 124 13.01 23.27 -3.43
CA GLU A 124 13.40 22.75 -4.74
C GLU A 124 12.30 23.02 -5.79
N PRO A 125 12.63 23.51 -7.00
CA PRO A 125 11.65 23.74 -8.06
C PRO A 125 10.76 22.54 -8.40
N SER A 126 11.28 21.31 -8.36
CA SER A 126 10.50 20.09 -8.66
C SER A 126 9.46 19.74 -7.60
N HIS A 127 9.57 20.30 -6.39
CA HIS A 127 8.66 20.04 -5.28
C HIS A 127 7.87 21.28 -4.86
N ARG A 128 7.96 22.37 -5.62
CA ARG A 128 7.29 23.63 -5.29
C ARG A 128 5.78 23.44 -5.18
N GLY A 129 5.16 23.99 -4.14
CA GLY A 129 3.71 23.87 -3.91
C GLY A 129 3.30 22.63 -3.12
N VAL A 130 4.19 21.66 -2.90
CA VAL A 130 3.81 20.44 -2.17
C VAL A 130 3.44 20.78 -0.72
N ASP A 131 2.21 20.46 -0.34
CA ASP A 131 1.65 20.68 0.98
C ASP A 131 2.01 19.57 1.97
N VAL A 132 1.88 18.32 1.50
CA VAL A 132 1.98 17.12 2.33
C VAL A 132 2.80 16.08 1.59
N MET A 133 3.74 15.46 2.31
CA MET A 133 4.44 14.27 1.85
C MET A 133 3.92 13.06 2.61
N VAL A 134 3.41 12.07 1.88
CA VAL A 134 3.09 10.75 2.43
C VAL A 134 4.28 9.85 2.14
N ALA A 135 5.11 9.59 3.15
CA ALA A 135 6.35 8.85 2.99
C ALA A 135 6.24 7.45 3.59
N LEU A 136 6.68 6.46 2.82
CA LEU A 136 6.86 5.07 3.21
C LEU A 136 8.35 4.75 3.17
N VAL A 137 8.96 4.58 4.35
CA VAL A 137 10.40 4.31 4.49
C VAL A 137 10.57 3.07 5.36
N ASN A 138 11.26 2.04 4.87
CA ASN A 138 11.45 0.78 5.60
C ASN A 138 10.13 0.16 6.11
N ASP A 139 9.10 0.18 5.25
CA ASP A 139 7.72 -0.24 5.53
C ASP A 139 6.95 0.61 6.56
N GLN A 140 7.56 1.66 7.10
CA GLN A 140 6.91 2.60 8.02
C GLN A 140 6.38 3.81 7.28
N MET A 141 5.10 4.13 7.52
CA MET A 141 4.48 5.33 6.97
C MET A 141 4.63 6.54 7.88
N SER A 142 4.72 7.71 7.27
CA SER A 142 4.77 9.01 7.95
C SER A 142 4.19 10.12 7.09
N LEU A 143 3.81 11.21 7.74
CA LEU A 143 3.43 12.46 7.10
C LEU A 143 4.47 13.53 7.42
N SER A 144 4.80 14.36 6.42
CA SER A 144 5.50 15.62 6.63
C SER A 144 4.66 16.75 6.04
N PHE A 145 4.52 17.84 6.80
CA PHE A 145 3.69 18.99 6.45
C PHE A 145 4.58 20.17 6.07
N HIS A 146 4.28 20.78 4.93
CA HIS A 146 5.03 21.92 4.38
C HIS A 146 4.15 23.15 4.14
N ASN A 147 2.83 23.00 4.29
CA ASN A 147 1.89 24.11 4.32
C ASN A 147 1.16 24.12 5.68
N PRO A 148 1.14 25.26 6.41
CA PRO A 148 0.53 25.36 7.74
C PRO A 148 -0.99 25.10 7.77
N ALA A 149 -1.66 25.10 6.61
CA ALA A 149 -3.05 24.66 6.50
C ALA A 149 -3.24 23.17 6.85
N PHE A 150 -2.18 22.36 6.73
CA PHE A 150 -2.20 20.92 6.96
C PHE A 150 -1.36 20.56 8.19
N ARG A 151 -1.93 19.71 9.05
CA ARG A 151 -1.33 19.30 10.33
C ARG A 151 -1.97 18.00 10.82
N ALA A 152 -1.39 17.41 11.85
CA ALA A 152 -1.82 16.10 12.37
C ALA A 152 -3.31 16.08 12.83
N GLU A 153 -3.88 17.23 13.17
CA GLU A 153 -5.28 17.35 13.61
C GLU A 153 -6.29 17.31 12.45
N ASN A 154 -5.87 17.61 11.22
CA ASN A 154 -6.76 17.67 10.05
C ASN A 154 -6.29 16.85 8.84
N THR A 155 -5.10 16.24 8.93
CA THR A 155 -4.56 15.35 7.90
C THR A 155 -3.94 14.12 8.55
N ALA A 156 -4.40 12.93 8.17
CA ALA A 156 -3.95 11.67 8.74
C ALA A 156 -4.03 10.51 7.75
N ILE A 157 -3.06 9.59 7.81
CA ILE A 157 -3.16 8.29 7.14
C ILE A 157 -4.10 7.42 7.98
N VAL A 158 -5.22 7.00 7.40
CA VAL A 158 -6.26 6.26 8.11
C VAL A 158 -6.24 4.76 7.85
N GLY A 159 -5.63 4.35 6.73
CA GLY A 159 -5.44 2.96 6.36
C GLY A 159 -4.35 2.85 5.31
N ALA A 160 -3.62 1.74 5.31
CA ALA A 160 -2.70 1.41 4.23
C ALA A 160 -2.48 -0.09 4.17
N LYS A 161 -2.39 -0.64 2.96
CA LYS A 161 -2.17 -2.07 2.74
C LYS A 161 -1.43 -2.31 1.45
N ARG A 162 -0.58 -3.35 1.42
CA ARG A 162 -0.02 -3.90 0.18
C ARG A 162 -0.78 -5.14 -0.25
N VAL A 163 -1.15 -5.20 -1.52
CA VAL A 163 -1.83 -6.35 -2.12
C VAL A 163 -1.14 -6.64 -3.46
N GLY A 164 -0.45 -7.78 -3.56
CA GLY A 164 0.34 -8.13 -4.73
C GLY A 164 1.39 -7.06 -5.05
N ASN A 165 1.28 -6.44 -6.22
CA ASN A 165 2.14 -5.36 -6.70
C ASN A 165 1.59 -3.96 -6.45
N ALA A 166 0.52 -3.82 -5.67
CA ALA A 166 -0.09 -2.53 -5.37
C ALA A 166 0.08 -2.14 -3.90
N ALA A 167 0.25 -0.84 -3.66
CA ALA A 167 0.12 -0.21 -2.35
C ALA A 167 -1.13 0.69 -2.35
N TYR A 168 -2.03 0.43 -1.41
CA TYR A 168 -3.23 1.23 -1.16
C TYR A 168 -2.99 2.08 0.08
N ILE A 169 -3.32 3.37 -0.02
CA ILE A 169 -3.16 4.33 1.06
C ILE A 169 -4.41 5.19 1.12
N THR A 170 -5.07 5.18 2.27
CA THR A 170 -6.22 6.03 2.56
C THR A 170 -5.75 7.21 3.42
N LEU A 171 -6.10 8.42 3.00
CA LEU A 171 -5.70 9.67 3.64
C LEU A 171 -6.93 10.54 3.90
N ASP A 172 -7.13 10.94 5.15
CA ASP A 172 -8.03 12.04 5.48
C ASP A 172 -7.24 13.35 5.38
N THR A 173 -7.79 14.37 4.72
CA THR A 173 -7.16 15.68 4.61
C THR A 173 -8.19 16.80 4.41
N VAL A 174 -7.75 18.05 4.48
CA VAL A 174 -8.57 19.20 4.11
C VAL A 174 -8.69 19.25 2.60
N LEU A 175 -9.93 19.26 2.10
CA LEU A 175 -10.24 19.34 0.68
C LEU A 175 -10.98 20.65 0.39
N PRO A 176 -10.84 21.22 -0.82
CA PRO A 176 -11.60 22.40 -1.20
C PRO A 176 -13.11 22.13 -1.13
N ASP A 177 -13.87 23.11 -0.65
CA ASP A 177 -15.32 23.02 -0.51
C ASP A 177 -16.05 23.16 -1.86
N LYS A 178 -17.19 22.47 -1.99
CA LYS A 178 -18.29 22.80 -2.94
C LYS A 178 -18.03 22.72 -4.45
N ALA A 179 -16.92 22.12 -4.88
CA ALA A 179 -16.72 21.78 -6.28
C ALA A 179 -17.10 20.31 -6.54
N ASP A 180 -17.78 20.04 -7.66
CA ASP A 180 -18.11 18.67 -8.13
C ASP A 180 -16.85 17.83 -8.41
N LYS A 181 -15.71 18.50 -8.54
CA LYS A 181 -14.39 17.91 -8.71
C LYS A 181 -13.43 18.42 -7.67
N ILE A 182 -12.44 17.60 -7.33
CA ILE A 182 -11.37 17.92 -6.38
C ILE A 182 -10.06 17.96 -7.17
N PRO A 183 -9.48 19.14 -7.42
CA PRO A 183 -8.18 19.25 -8.07
C PRO A 183 -7.08 18.84 -7.08
N LEU A 184 -6.17 17.95 -7.49
CA LEU A 184 -5.07 17.43 -6.68
C LEU A 184 -3.78 17.40 -7.50
N GLY A 185 -2.77 18.14 -7.08
CA GLY A 185 -1.42 18.09 -7.63
C GLY A 185 -0.64 16.93 -7.01
N LEU A 186 -0.16 16.00 -7.84
CA LEU A 186 0.49 14.77 -7.37
C LEU A 186 1.73 14.45 -8.19
N HIS A 187 2.79 14.02 -7.50
CA HIS A 187 3.88 13.23 -8.10
C HIS A 187 4.44 12.24 -7.11
N LEU A 188 5.13 11.23 -7.65
CA LEU A 188 5.71 10.13 -6.91
C LEU A 188 7.23 10.15 -7.00
N LEU A 189 7.85 9.63 -5.94
CA LEU A 189 9.27 9.32 -5.89
C LEU A 189 9.48 7.96 -5.24
N SER A 190 10.33 7.14 -5.84
CA SER A 190 10.83 5.89 -5.31
C SER A 190 12.35 5.93 -5.35
N GLN A 191 13.01 5.75 -4.21
CA GLN A 191 14.46 5.79 -4.09
C GLN A 191 14.97 4.64 -3.22
N ARG A 192 16.11 4.06 -3.61
CA ARG A 192 16.84 3.08 -2.81
C ARG A 192 18.29 3.50 -2.72
N GLN A 193 18.87 3.37 -1.53
CA GLN A 193 20.27 3.75 -1.32
C GLN A 193 21.20 2.99 -2.26
N GLY A 194 21.99 3.71 -3.06
CA GLY A 194 22.94 3.13 -4.03
C GLY A 194 22.31 2.57 -5.31
N GLY A 195 20.98 2.58 -5.42
CA GLY A 195 20.25 2.13 -6.59
C GLY A 195 19.79 3.26 -7.49
N ARG A 196 19.26 2.89 -8.66
CA ARG A 196 18.50 3.82 -9.50
C ARG A 196 17.14 4.10 -8.83
N GLY A 197 16.77 5.39 -8.78
CA GLY A 197 15.44 5.83 -8.37
C GLY A 197 14.47 5.90 -9.55
N ASP A 198 13.21 6.07 -9.23
CA ASP A 198 12.10 6.25 -10.17
C ASP A 198 11.17 7.36 -9.66
N SER A 199 10.50 8.07 -10.56
CA SER A 199 9.65 9.21 -10.23
C SER A 199 8.67 9.49 -11.35
N THR A 200 7.52 10.08 -11.01
CA THR A 200 6.55 10.58 -12.00
C THR A 200 6.66 12.10 -12.14
N PRO A 201 6.27 12.68 -13.29
CA PRO A 201 6.07 14.12 -13.36
C PRO A 201 4.94 14.58 -12.41
N HIS A 202 4.96 15.86 -12.04
CA HIS A 202 3.84 16.51 -11.37
C HIS A 202 2.64 16.61 -12.32
N VAL A 203 1.48 16.16 -11.85
CA VAL A 203 0.21 16.22 -12.57
C VAL A 203 -0.86 16.75 -11.64
N VAL A 204 -1.67 17.69 -12.13
CA VAL A 204 -2.92 18.08 -11.46
C VAL A 204 -4.05 17.22 -12.02
N ALA A 205 -4.59 16.33 -11.18
CA ALA A 205 -5.74 15.50 -11.52
C ALA A 205 -7.02 16.09 -10.93
N GLU A 206 -8.13 15.97 -11.65
CA GLU A 206 -9.45 16.33 -11.14
C GLU A 206 -10.23 15.08 -10.77
N LEU A 207 -10.38 14.80 -9.48
CA LEU A 207 -11.15 13.65 -9.02
C LEU A 207 -12.64 14.01 -8.94
N PRO A 208 -13.55 13.16 -9.45
CA PRO A 208 -14.98 13.30 -9.17
C PRO A 208 -15.24 13.24 -7.67
N ARG A 209 -16.08 14.15 -7.17
CA ARG A 209 -16.49 14.10 -5.77
C ARG A 209 -17.53 12.98 -5.57
N SER A 210 -17.16 11.98 -4.78
CA SER A 210 -18.15 10.99 -4.28
C SER A 210 -19.35 11.66 -3.61
N ALA A 211 -20.54 11.12 -3.89
CA ALA A 211 -21.79 11.52 -3.25
C ALA A 211 -21.86 11.09 -1.76
N GLN A 212 -20.97 10.18 -1.36
CA GLN A 212 -20.90 9.69 0.01
C GLN A 212 -20.37 10.79 0.94
N GLN A 213 -21.17 11.15 1.95
CA GLN A 213 -20.80 12.19 2.91
C GLN A 213 -20.10 11.63 4.14
N GLU A 214 -20.46 10.41 4.54
CA GLU A 214 -19.92 9.77 5.74
C GLU A 214 -18.92 8.68 5.38
N VAL A 215 -17.80 8.66 6.09
CA VAL A 215 -16.79 7.61 5.99
C VAL A 215 -16.57 6.96 7.37
N PRO A 216 -16.09 5.71 7.45
CA PRO A 216 -15.83 5.04 8.71
C PRO A 216 -14.92 5.88 9.61
N LYS A 217 -15.34 6.10 10.86
CA LYS A 217 -14.52 6.80 11.85
C LYS A 217 -13.36 5.90 12.28
N VAL A 218 -12.14 6.41 12.18
CA VAL A 218 -10.95 5.69 12.60
C VAL A 218 -10.53 6.17 13.99
N THR A 219 -10.50 5.25 14.96
CA THR A 219 -10.08 5.51 16.34
C THR A 219 -8.63 5.08 16.61
N ARG A 220 -7.94 4.54 15.60
CA ARG A 220 -6.55 4.06 15.74
C ARG A 220 -5.61 5.21 16.09
N LYS A 221 -4.70 4.92 17.03
CA LYS A 221 -3.55 5.77 17.36
C LYS A 221 -2.31 5.20 16.68
N GLY A 222 -1.63 6.00 15.86
CA GLY A 222 -0.37 5.64 15.18
C GLY A 222 -0.52 5.44 13.67
N THR A 223 0.59 5.56 12.94
CA THR A 223 0.64 5.40 11.48
C THR A 223 0.63 3.92 11.08
N PRO A 224 -0.02 3.54 9.96
CA PRO A 224 0.02 2.15 9.49
C PRO A 224 1.45 1.66 9.25
N ASP A 225 1.70 0.40 9.61
CA ASP A 225 2.88 -0.37 9.21
C ASP A 225 2.46 -1.30 8.07
N LEU A 226 3.19 -1.26 6.96
CA LEU A 226 2.92 -2.12 5.80
C LEU A 226 3.58 -3.50 5.92
N ARG A 227 4.29 -3.79 7.03
CA ARG A 227 4.81 -5.13 7.30
C ARG A 227 3.70 -6.17 7.32
N PRO A 228 3.91 -7.33 6.69
CA PRO A 228 2.91 -8.39 6.67
C PRO A 228 2.67 -8.93 8.08
N LEU A 229 1.43 -9.31 8.40
CA LEU A 229 1.07 -9.93 9.68
C LEU A 229 1.85 -11.23 9.94
N SER A 230 2.37 -11.89 8.90
CA SER A 230 3.25 -13.05 9.03
C SER A 230 4.54 -12.76 9.82
N ASP A 231 4.97 -11.50 9.86
CA ASP A 231 6.14 -11.08 10.64
C ASP A 231 5.84 -10.95 12.14
N TYR A 232 4.56 -11.04 12.50
CA TYR A 232 4.07 -10.94 13.87
C TYR A 232 3.64 -12.32 14.39
N ARG A 233 3.96 -12.60 15.66
CA ARG A 233 3.45 -13.76 16.40
C ARG A 233 2.73 -13.29 17.66
N PHE A 234 1.68 -14.01 18.02
CA PHE A 234 0.97 -13.78 19.27
C PHE A 234 1.74 -14.45 20.41
N HIS A 235 2.30 -13.64 21.32
CA HIS A 235 3.10 -14.12 22.44
C HIS A 235 2.76 -13.34 23.73
N ASN A 236 2.40 -14.06 24.79
CA ASN A 236 1.96 -13.49 26.08
C ASN A 236 0.81 -12.48 25.95
N GLY A 237 -0.22 -12.81 25.17
CA GLY A 237 -1.39 -11.95 25.01
C GLY A 237 -1.16 -10.70 24.16
N LEU A 238 0.01 -10.57 23.52
CA LEU A 238 0.38 -9.43 22.68
C LEU A 238 0.92 -9.90 21.33
N ALA A 239 0.60 -9.20 20.25
CA ALA A 239 1.27 -9.37 18.97
C ALA A 239 2.67 -8.73 19.04
N LYS A 240 3.72 -9.49 18.74
CA LYS A 240 5.12 -9.03 18.76
C LYS A 240 5.83 -9.40 17.46
N LEU A 241 6.79 -8.57 17.06
CA LEU A 241 7.74 -8.90 16.00
C LEU A 241 8.58 -10.11 16.41
N GLU A 242 8.72 -11.08 15.52
CA GLU A 242 9.51 -12.29 15.75
C GLU A 242 11.00 -11.96 15.88
N LYS A 243 11.63 -12.35 17.00
CA LYS A 243 13.07 -12.17 17.18
C LYS A 243 13.83 -13.14 16.26
N LEU A 244 15.09 -12.80 15.95
CA LEU A 244 15.95 -13.64 15.11
C LEU A 244 16.07 -15.08 15.65
N GLU A 245 16.16 -15.22 16.98
CA GLU A 245 16.22 -16.52 17.68
C GLU A 245 14.98 -17.39 17.45
N ASP A 246 13.80 -16.78 17.34
CA ASP A 246 12.52 -17.47 17.13
C ASP A 246 12.34 -17.94 15.68
N LYS A 247 13.12 -17.37 14.74
CA LYS A 247 13.18 -17.79 13.32
C LYS A 247 14.08 -19.01 13.08
N GLY A 248 14.55 -19.66 14.14
CA GLY A 248 15.56 -20.73 14.05
C GLY A 248 16.95 -20.22 13.63
N LEU A 249 17.16 -18.90 13.63
CA LEU A 249 18.43 -18.27 13.32
C LEU A 249 19.16 -17.94 14.62
N THR A 250 20.27 -18.61 14.86
CA THR A 250 21.15 -18.31 15.98
C THR A 250 21.83 -16.97 15.77
N HIS A 251 22.15 -16.27 16.86
CA HIS A 251 22.96 -15.04 16.82
C HIS A 251 24.25 -15.21 15.99
N LYS A 252 24.86 -16.39 15.98
CA LYS A 252 26.06 -16.70 15.18
C LYS A 252 25.83 -16.68 13.67
N GLN A 253 24.61 -16.99 13.20
CA GLN A 253 24.25 -17.01 11.78
C GLN A 253 23.96 -15.62 11.22
N VAL A 254 23.70 -14.65 12.09
CA VAL A 254 23.30 -13.28 11.73
C VAL A 254 24.25 -12.22 12.29
N ALA A 255 25.22 -12.63 13.11
CA ALA A 255 26.27 -11.75 13.57
C ALA A 255 27.12 -11.29 12.37
N PRO A 256 27.41 -9.98 12.27
CA PRO A 256 28.27 -9.47 11.21
C PRO A 256 29.65 -10.14 11.30
N ALA A 257 30.21 -10.51 10.14
CA ALA A 257 31.52 -11.17 10.04
C ALA A 257 32.65 -10.35 10.69
N GLN A 258 32.46 -9.04 10.84
CA GLN A 258 33.29 -8.18 11.67
C GLN A 258 32.45 -7.53 12.76
N PRO A 259 32.95 -7.47 14.01
CA PRO A 259 32.29 -6.74 15.09
C PRO A 259 32.04 -5.29 14.68
N ILE A 260 30.83 -4.80 14.93
CA ILE A 260 30.49 -3.39 14.70
C ILE A 260 31.37 -2.55 15.62
N GLN A 261 32.33 -1.83 15.04
CA GLN A 261 33.12 -0.86 15.78
C GLN A 261 32.29 0.41 15.97
N PHE A 262 31.66 0.53 17.13
CA PHE A 262 31.03 1.79 17.53
C PHE A 262 32.12 2.81 17.87
N GLY A 263 32.07 3.96 17.20
CA GLY A 263 33.03 5.05 17.37
C GLY A 263 33.97 5.17 16.18
N ARG A 264 33.57 5.94 15.17
CA ARG A 264 34.56 6.60 14.31
C ARG A 264 35.37 7.52 15.24
N PRO A 265 36.71 7.45 15.28
CA PRO A 265 37.49 8.40 16.06
C PRO A 265 37.04 9.81 15.66
N LYS A 266 36.70 10.63 16.66
CA LYS A 266 36.28 12.02 16.45
C LYS A 266 37.36 12.68 15.61
N PRO A 267 37.06 13.23 14.41
CA PRO A 267 38.06 13.93 13.63
C PRO A 267 38.67 15.02 14.50
N ALA A 268 39.99 15.16 14.47
CA ALA A 268 40.69 16.20 15.20
C ALA A 268 40.05 17.55 14.85
N PRO A 269 39.79 18.42 15.83
CA PRO A 269 39.27 19.75 15.55
C PRO A 269 40.23 20.45 14.59
N ILE A 270 39.67 21.01 13.50
CA ILE A 270 40.44 21.65 12.42
C ILE A 270 41.08 22.97 12.90
N PHE A 271 40.69 23.47 14.08
CA PHE A 271 41.29 24.63 14.73
C PHE A 271 41.55 24.31 16.20
N ALA A 272 42.82 24.36 16.59
CA ALA A 272 43.30 24.47 17.96
C ALA A 272 43.81 25.90 18.19
#